data_AF-A0A8S3ZE80-F1
#
_entry.id   AF-A0A8S3ZE80-F1
#
_cell.length_a   1.000
_cell.length_b   1.000
_cell.length_c   1.000
_cell.angle_alpha   90.00
_cell.angle_beta   90.00
_cell.angle_gamma   90.00
#
_symmetry.space_group_name_H-M   'P 1'
#
loop_
_entity.id
_entity.type
_entity.pdbx_description
1 polymer ?
#
loop_
_entity_poly.entity_id
_entity_poly.type
_entity_poly.pdbx_seq_one_letter_code
_entity_poly.pdbx_strand_id
1 'polypeptide(L)'
;MDFVVVKSSKHSTSQVTSYRVETGVISNAGVTYRFNRNSSDDDTFTVEFTLQMADCVVAFDQSQHTVSFGLDIASSILILNVLVTATRTQKEEVSFNVSSSVDLINSTSSKVEIDTILRLSSLSTAEGQNSILNIFVPIFAAYVSTVVTSPYKIITSEVNINNVVTLSFGPIFFTDEIHLTTILASNTSHPVPAEVTGLDTVFTMQPIADTHTTTDLAGEITYLNFSVTTTPQGSSGCALEALGMESGAIKDCQISSSPDSISGNEATEGRYNKGKGWSPFVHTGKVKEERYLQVYFGKQMLVTKIKIQQQGPAWAKELALKYSNDGLSWIPNNHTVKQEKDVFIPQASRYLRVMVSALDQENLKSNFRFEFMGCETSTEAVTELDSRVGSILGYNSEDSRLYAVSAGADSYMSSLDGIEWFSVTLEDPNKAKTLATYKPALTVPVDGDPKLNSATPDSKFTDSGYGATIDGVMKSGAIIFHWSDCCP
;
A
#
# COMPACT_ATOMS: atom_id res chain seq x y z
N MET A 1 37.03 46.39 -12.09
CA MET A 1 35.72 46.53 -11.44
C MET A 1 35.74 45.57 -10.28
N ASP A 2 35.70 46.08 -9.05
CA ASP A 2 35.58 45.25 -7.87
C ASP A 2 34.10 44.97 -7.64
N PHE A 3 33.70 43.71 -7.79
CA PHE A 3 32.31 43.28 -7.63
C PHE A 3 32.08 42.92 -6.16
N VAL A 4 31.06 43.51 -5.54
CA VAL A 4 30.64 43.19 -4.17
C VAL A 4 29.46 42.23 -4.24
N VAL A 5 29.66 40.99 -3.78
CA VAL A 5 28.61 39.97 -3.71
C VAL A 5 28.06 39.91 -2.29
N VAL A 6 26.75 40.16 -2.14
CA VAL A 6 26.06 40.09 -0.84
C VAL A 6 25.17 38.82 -0.83
N LYS A 7 25.38 37.96 0.18
CA LYS A 7 24.68 36.68 0.34
C LYS A 7 23.54 36.80 1.36
N SER A 8 22.37 36.25 1.03
CA SER A 8 21.32 35.96 2.02
C SER A 8 20.64 34.62 1.72
N SER A 9 20.34 33.82 2.74
CA SER A 9 19.70 32.51 2.62
C SER A 9 18.56 32.41 3.63
N LYS A 10 17.40 31.90 3.20
CA LYS A 10 16.27 31.58 4.08
C LYS A 10 15.86 30.12 3.87
N HIS A 11 15.66 29.42 4.99
CA HIS A 11 15.27 28.01 5.03
C HIS A 11 13.76 27.84 4.90
N SER A 12 13.29 27.23 3.81
CA SER A 12 11.99 26.55 3.76
C SER A 12 11.93 25.61 2.55
N THR A 13 12.09 24.29 2.78
CA THR A 13 11.83 23.13 1.88
C THR A 13 12.42 23.10 0.45
N SER A 14 12.91 24.23 -0.04
CA SER A 14 13.73 24.43 -1.23
C SER A 14 14.78 25.47 -0.86
N GLN A 15 16.03 25.29 -1.28
CA GLN A 15 17.08 26.25 -0.93
C GLN A 15 17.01 27.41 -1.93
N VAL A 16 16.15 28.39 -1.63
CA VAL A 16 16.03 29.63 -2.40
C VAL A 16 17.26 30.50 -2.12
N THR A 17 18.08 30.74 -3.15
CA THR A 17 19.32 31.50 -3.05
C THR A 17 19.29 32.70 -4.00
N SER A 18 19.11 33.90 -3.43
CA SER A 18 19.03 35.15 -4.18
C SER A 18 20.41 35.84 -4.25
N TYR A 19 20.81 36.28 -5.44
CA TYR A 19 22.06 37.02 -5.65
C TYR A 19 21.85 38.31 -6.43
N ARG A 20 22.47 39.39 -5.93
CA ARG A 20 22.50 40.72 -6.54
C ARG A 20 23.88 40.98 -7.14
N VAL A 21 23.95 41.34 -8.42
CA VAL A 21 25.20 41.72 -9.11
C VAL A 21 25.11 43.19 -9.51
N GLU A 22 25.94 44.04 -8.89
CA GLU A 22 26.12 45.42 -9.31
C GLU A 22 27.16 45.48 -10.43
N THR A 23 26.71 45.70 -11.66
CA THR A 23 27.55 45.68 -12.87
C THR A 23 28.31 46.99 -13.11
N GLY A 24 28.09 48.00 -12.25
CA GLY A 24 28.43 49.37 -12.58
C GLY A 24 27.64 49.90 -13.79
N VAL A 25 28.05 51.06 -14.32
CA VAL A 25 27.38 51.68 -15.46
C VAL A 25 27.65 50.89 -16.74
N ILE A 26 26.65 50.17 -17.24
CA ILE A 26 26.65 49.64 -18.61
C ILE A 26 26.02 50.68 -19.51
N SER A 27 26.84 51.45 -20.23
CA SER A 27 26.33 52.36 -21.26
C SER A 27 25.96 51.58 -22.51
N ASN A 28 24.67 51.49 -22.82
CA ASN A 28 24.19 51.11 -24.15
C ASN A 28 24.76 52.11 -25.19
N ALA A 29 25.34 51.62 -26.29
CA ALA A 29 25.74 52.45 -27.42
C ALA A 29 24.54 52.97 -28.26
N GLY A 30 23.33 52.52 -27.94
CA GLY A 30 22.07 52.97 -28.49
C GLY A 30 21.31 53.93 -27.56
N VAL A 31 20.65 54.90 -28.17
CA VAL A 31 19.84 55.94 -27.51
C VAL A 31 18.71 55.29 -26.70
N THR A 32 18.81 55.28 -25.37
CA THR A 32 17.70 54.98 -24.46
C THR A 32 17.05 56.28 -23.98
N TYR A 33 15.72 56.36 -24.13
CA TYR A 33 14.93 57.50 -23.69
C TYR A 33 14.64 57.37 -22.18
N ARG A 34 14.93 58.43 -21.43
CA ARG A 34 14.86 58.47 -19.95
C ARG A 34 13.43 58.69 -19.48
N PHE A 35 12.92 57.85 -18.57
CA PHE A 35 11.66 58.09 -17.84
C PHE A 35 11.97 58.20 -16.34
N ASN A 36 12.01 59.44 -15.80
CA ASN A 36 12.18 59.83 -14.39
C ASN A 36 13.59 59.90 -13.76
N ARG A 37 13.63 60.27 -12.45
CA ARG A 37 14.81 60.51 -11.60
C ARG A 37 15.31 59.18 -10.99
N ASN A 38 16.61 58.97 -11.08
CA ASN A 38 17.35 57.78 -10.65
C ASN A 38 16.85 57.20 -9.32
N SER A 39 16.47 55.92 -9.34
CA SER A 39 16.46 55.08 -8.13
C SER A 39 17.86 54.47 -7.96
N SER A 40 18.27 54.13 -6.74
CA SER A 40 19.61 53.55 -6.48
C SER A 40 19.84 52.19 -7.14
N ASP A 41 18.81 51.57 -7.69
CA ASP A 41 18.84 50.19 -8.16
C ASP A 41 18.73 50.07 -9.70
N ASP A 42 18.69 51.20 -10.43
CA ASP A 42 18.48 51.22 -11.90
C ASP A 42 19.64 50.59 -12.71
N ASP A 43 20.81 50.39 -12.11
CA ASP A 43 22.02 49.80 -12.72
C ASP A 43 22.40 48.42 -12.11
N THR A 44 21.45 47.75 -11.46
CA THR A 44 21.68 46.44 -10.82
C THR A 44 20.98 45.31 -11.57
N PHE A 45 21.72 44.26 -11.90
CA PHE A 45 21.15 43.01 -12.38
C PHE A 45 21.12 41.99 -11.23
N THR A 46 19.94 41.49 -10.87
CA THR A 46 19.76 40.47 -9.83
C THR A 46 19.38 39.16 -10.50
N VAL A 47 20.07 38.07 -10.16
CA VAL A 47 19.76 36.72 -10.63
C VAL A 47 19.57 35.83 -9.41
N GLU A 48 18.37 35.27 -9.28
CA GLU A 48 17.98 34.41 -8.17
C GLU A 48 17.80 32.99 -8.66
N PHE A 49 18.39 32.04 -7.95
CA PHE A 49 18.32 30.62 -8.25
C PHE A 49 17.82 29.85 -7.03
N THR A 50 16.88 28.94 -7.26
CA THR A 50 16.52 27.95 -6.24
C THR A 50 17.22 26.66 -6.60
N LEU A 51 18.08 26.16 -5.69
CA LEU A 51 18.75 24.89 -5.85
C LEU A 51 18.04 23.86 -4.97
N GLN A 52 17.62 22.76 -5.60
CA GLN A 52 17.15 21.57 -4.90
C GLN A 52 18.20 20.48 -5.12
N MET A 53 18.78 19.98 -4.03
CA MET A 53 19.70 18.85 -4.09
C MET A 53 18.92 17.56 -3.92
N ALA A 54 19.18 16.62 -4.81
CA ALA A 54 18.64 15.27 -4.78
C ALA A 54 19.10 14.46 -3.56
N ASP A 55 18.27 13.50 -3.13
CA ASP A 55 18.69 12.40 -2.26
C ASP A 55 19.56 11.40 -3.04
N CYS A 56 20.77 11.84 -3.38
CA CYS A 56 21.74 11.02 -4.09
C CYS A 56 22.73 10.36 -3.12
N VAL A 57 23.23 9.17 -3.48
CA VAL A 57 24.22 8.40 -2.70
C VAL A 57 25.53 9.16 -2.40
N VAL A 58 25.85 10.21 -3.17
CA VAL A 58 27.04 11.05 -2.94
C VAL A 58 26.77 12.26 -2.04
N ALA A 59 25.51 12.51 -1.69
CA ALA A 59 25.08 13.65 -0.88
C ALA A 59 24.79 13.22 0.57
N PHE A 60 25.81 12.70 1.27
CA PHE A 60 25.71 12.35 2.69
C PHE A 60 25.57 13.60 3.58
N ASP A 61 25.10 13.45 4.82
CA ASP A 61 24.94 14.62 5.70
C ASP A 61 26.26 15.39 5.86
N GLN A 62 26.18 16.72 5.77
CA GLN A 62 27.30 17.66 5.77
C GLN A 62 28.26 17.55 4.57
N SER A 63 27.95 16.76 3.54
CA SER A 63 28.76 16.75 2.32
C SER A 63 28.75 18.11 1.64
N GLN A 64 29.89 18.50 1.06
CA GLN A 64 30.01 19.76 0.32
C GLN A 64 29.97 19.50 -1.18
N HIS A 65 29.08 20.21 -1.86
CA HIS A 65 28.91 20.16 -3.31
C HIS A 65 29.19 21.53 -3.90
N THR A 66 30.03 21.59 -4.93
CA THR A 66 30.33 22.83 -5.63
C THR A 66 29.33 23.05 -6.74
N VAL A 67 28.64 24.18 -6.74
CA VAL A 67 27.79 24.66 -7.82
C VAL A 67 28.45 25.86 -8.48
N SER A 68 28.64 25.78 -9.79
CA SER A 68 29.28 26.82 -10.58
C SER A 68 28.25 27.60 -11.39
N PHE A 69 28.26 28.92 -11.26
CA PHE A 69 27.43 29.84 -12.03
C PHE A 69 28.31 30.63 -13.00
N GLY A 70 27.97 30.56 -14.28
CA GLY A 70 28.64 31.32 -15.34
C GLY A 70 27.77 32.47 -15.83
N LEU A 71 28.34 33.66 -15.97
CA LEU A 71 27.71 34.81 -16.61
C LEU A 71 28.61 35.32 -17.72
N ASP A 72 28.11 35.29 -18.96
CA ASP A 72 28.80 35.79 -20.14
C ASP A 72 28.23 37.17 -20.50
N ILE A 73 29.07 38.21 -20.43
CA ILE A 73 28.72 39.59 -20.80
C ILE A 73 29.80 40.18 -21.69
N ALA A 74 29.41 40.51 -22.92
CA ALA A 74 30.24 41.11 -23.96
C ALA A 74 31.51 40.27 -24.27
N SER A 75 32.65 40.64 -23.69
CA SER A 75 33.94 39.95 -23.88
C SER A 75 34.45 39.29 -22.60
N SER A 76 33.62 39.22 -21.55
CA SER A 76 33.99 38.73 -20.22
C SER A 76 33.10 37.57 -19.81
N ILE A 77 33.73 36.48 -19.37
CA ILE A 77 33.06 35.35 -18.70
C ILE A 77 33.39 35.43 -17.22
N LEU A 78 32.36 35.53 -16.39
CA LEU A 78 32.44 35.49 -14.94
C LEU A 78 32.02 34.09 -14.48
N ILE A 79 32.84 33.42 -13.68
CA ILE A 79 32.52 32.12 -13.07
C ILE A 79 32.56 32.29 -11.56
N LEU A 80 31.47 31.91 -10.90
CA LEU A 80 31.36 31.85 -9.45
C LEU A 80 31.15 30.40 -9.01
N ASN A 81 32.01 29.93 -8.12
CA ASN A 81 31.86 28.63 -7.47
C ASN A 81 31.29 28.81 -6.06
N VAL A 82 30.21 28.11 -5.75
CA VAL A 82 29.56 28.13 -4.44
C VAL A 82 29.61 26.74 -3.85
N LEU A 83 30.08 26.64 -2.60
CA LEU A 83 29.96 25.41 -1.82
C LEU A 83 28.57 25.37 -1.16
N VAL A 84 27.82 24.32 -1.47
CA VAL A 84 26.53 23.98 -0.87
C VAL A 84 26.75 22.79 0.05
N THR A 85 26.25 22.88 1.27
CA THR A 85 26.32 21.79 2.24
C THR A 85 25.01 21.03 2.22
N ALA A 86 25.07 19.72 2.01
CA ALA A 86 23.91 18.84 2.16
C ALA A 86 23.56 18.74 3.64
N THR A 87 22.29 18.94 3.98
CA THR A 87 21.76 18.71 5.32
C THR A 87 20.74 17.61 5.23
N ARG A 88 20.99 16.48 5.89
CA ARG A 88 20.04 15.37 5.98
C ARG A 88 19.28 15.43 7.28
N THR A 89 17.97 15.23 7.20
CA THR A 89 17.05 15.29 8.34
C THR A 89 16.57 13.92 8.78
N GLN A 90 16.81 12.87 7.99
CA GLN A 90 16.26 11.52 8.16
C GLN A 90 14.72 11.51 8.12
N LYS A 91 14.13 12.54 7.52
CA LYS A 91 12.69 12.71 7.30
C LYS A 91 12.38 12.92 5.83
N GLU A 92 13.35 12.64 4.97
CA GLU A 92 13.17 12.68 3.54
C GLU A 92 12.24 11.54 3.12
N GLU A 93 11.20 11.88 2.38
CA GLU A 93 10.15 10.96 1.95
C GLU A 93 9.99 11.04 0.44
N VAL A 94 9.75 9.87 -0.17
CA VAL A 94 9.28 9.78 -1.55
C VAL A 94 7.78 10.00 -1.59
N SER A 95 7.34 10.89 -2.47
CA SER A 95 5.93 11.09 -2.76
C SER A 95 5.73 10.91 -4.25
N PHE A 96 4.83 10.00 -4.64
CA PHE A 96 4.57 9.69 -6.04
C PHE A 96 3.36 10.45 -6.56
N ASN A 97 3.37 10.75 -7.86
CA ASN A 97 2.21 11.19 -8.61
C ASN A 97 2.01 10.21 -9.77
N VAL A 98 0.93 9.46 -9.70
CA VAL A 98 0.56 8.43 -10.68
C VAL A 98 -0.76 8.82 -11.32
N SER A 99 -0.79 8.85 -12.64
CA SER A 99 -2.02 9.09 -13.40
C SER A 99 -2.16 8.04 -14.49
N SER A 100 -3.36 7.47 -14.62
CA SER A 100 -3.64 6.44 -15.62
C SER A 100 -4.95 6.68 -16.35
N SER A 101 -5.02 6.27 -17.60
CA SER A 101 -6.23 6.34 -18.43
C SER A 101 -6.27 5.21 -19.45
N VAL A 102 -7.48 4.74 -19.79
CA VAL A 102 -7.68 3.78 -20.87
C VAL A 102 -7.50 4.48 -22.21
N ASP A 103 -6.65 3.93 -23.09
CA ASP A 103 -6.56 4.37 -24.48
C ASP A 103 -7.78 3.84 -25.25
N LEU A 104 -8.79 4.68 -25.42
CA LEU A 104 -10.04 4.33 -26.09
C LEU A 104 -9.88 4.07 -27.60
N ILE A 105 -8.77 4.48 -28.21
CA ILE A 105 -8.52 4.32 -29.65
C ILE A 105 -7.98 2.92 -29.92
N ASN A 106 -7.02 2.47 -29.11
CA ASN A 106 -6.38 1.17 -29.28
C ASN A 106 -7.06 0.04 -28.47
N SER A 107 -7.90 0.40 -27.51
CA SER A 107 -8.69 -0.57 -26.76
C SER A 107 -9.90 -1.08 -27.56
N THR A 108 -10.18 -2.35 -27.38
CA THR A 108 -11.36 -3.06 -27.87
C THR A 108 -12.01 -3.80 -26.72
N SER A 109 -13.12 -4.50 -26.96
CA SER A 109 -13.72 -5.30 -25.91
C SER A 109 -12.82 -6.45 -25.44
N SER A 110 -11.89 -6.99 -26.23
CA SER A 110 -11.05 -8.14 -25.84
C SER A 110 -9.59 -7.78 -25.54
N LYS A 111 -9.21 -6.52 -25.75
CA LYS A 111 -7.85 -6.00 -25.55
C LYS A 111 -7.97 -4.58 -25.00
N VAL A 112 -7.35 -4.30 -23.86
CA VAL A 112 -7.39 -2.99 -23.21
C VAL A 112 -5.97 -2.47 -23.10
N GLU A 113 -5.74 -1.23 -23.56
CA GLU A 113 -4.48 -0.53 -23.40
C GLU A 113 -4.66 0.59 -22.37
N ILE A 114 -3.76 0.65 -21.40
CA ILE A 114 -3.79 1.59 -20.29
C ILE A 114 -2.50 2.39 -20.30
N ASP A 115 -2.61 3.68 -20.53
CA ASP A 115 -1.51 4.61 -20.44
C ASP A 115 -1.36 5.10 -19.00
N THR A 116 -0.14 5.09 -18.49
CA THR A 116 0.20 5.48 -17.12
C THR A 116 1.42 6.38 -17.12
N ILE A 117 1.33 7.49 -16.39
CA ILE A 117 2.45 8.38 -16.12
C ILE A 117 2.81 8.23 -14.64
N LEU A 118 4.07 7.87 -14.38
CA LEU A 118 4.66 7.75 -13.06
C LEU A 118 5.77 8.78 -12.91
N ARG A 119 5.67 9.63 -11.88
CA ARG A 119 6.71 10.60 -11.52
C ARG A 119 6.71 10.89 -10.03
N LEU A 120 7.74 11.56 -9.54
CA LEU A 120 7.72 12.10 -8.18
C LEU A 120 6.84 13.35 -8.12
N SER A 121 6.12 13.48 -7.00
CA SER A 121 5.32 14.65 -6.65
C SER A 121 6.22 15.82 -6.30
N SER A 122 5.71 17.05 -6.43
CA SER A 122 6.40 18.26 -5.93
C SER A 122 6.52 18.30 -4.40
N LEU A 123 5.82 17.40 -3.69
CA LEU A 123 5.95 17.20 -2.25
C LEU A 123 7.08 16.23 -1.88
N SER A 124 7.63 15.50 -2.86
CA SER A 124 8.71 14.56 -2.63
C SER A 124 9.96 15.29 -2.18
N THR A 125 10.58 14.82 -1.10
CA THR A 125 11.83 15.38 -0.55
C THR A 125 13.02 14.45 -0.74
N ALA A 126 12.78 13.22 -1.20
CA ALA A 126 13.78 12.27 -1.68
C ALA A 126 13.48 11.79 -3.10
N GLU A 127 14.52 11.27 -3.74
CA GLU A 127 14.44 10.49 -4.97
C GLU A 127 14.26 9.01 -4.65
N GLY A 128 13.61 8.28 -5.55
CA GLY A 128 13.39 6.84 -5.37
C GLY A 128 14.59 6.03 -5.82
N GLN A 129 15.06 5.12 -4.99
CA GLN A 129 16.03 4.07 -5.31
C GLN A 129 15.29 2.73 -5.41
N ASN A 130 15.79 1.82 -6.25
CA ASN A 130 15.15 0.50 -6.47
C ASN A 130 13.63 0.58 -6.72
N SER A 131 13.20 1.61 -7.45
CA SER A 131 11.79 1.91 -7.61
C SER A 131 11.09 0.82 -8.41
N ILE A 132 9.94 0.39 -7.91
CA ILE A 132 9.05 -0.58 -8.56
C ILE A 132 7.63 -0.02 -8.69
N LEU A 133 6.89 -0.54 -9.67
CA LEU A 133 5.45 -0.38 -9.80
C LEU A 133 4.80 -1.75 -9.77
N ASN A 134 4.02 -2.02 -8.74
CA ASN A 134 3.16 -3.20 -8.67
C ASN A 134 1.85 -2.90 -9.38
N ILE A 135 1.46 -3.76 -10.31
CA ILE A 135 0.21 -3.72 -11.04
C ILE A 135 -0.59 -4.97 -10.67
N PHE A 136 -1.77 -4.79 -10.11
CA PHE A 136 -2.66 -5.88 -9.73
C PHE A 136 -3.69 -6.09 -10.85
N VAL A 137 -3.51 -7.16 -11.60
CA VAL A 137 -4.35 -7.50 -12.74
C VAL A 137 -5.57 -8.30 -12.25
N PRO A 138 -6.79 -7.90 -12.60
CA PRO A 138 -7.98 -8.63 -12.20
C PRO A 138 -8.04 -9.99 -12.91
N ILE A 139 -8.62 -11.01 -12.26
CA ILE A 139 -8.57 -12.42 -12.70
C ILE A 139 -9.18 -12.70 -14.09
N PHE A 140 -10.09 -11.83 -14.56
CA PHE A 140 -10.74 -11.93 -15.86
C PHE A 140 -10.04 -11.08 -16.94
N ALA A 141 -8.94 -10.42 -16.59
CA ALA A 141 -7.97 -9.89 -17.53
C ALA A 141 -6.68 -10.73 -17.43
N ALA A 142 -5.96 -10.83 -18.53
CA ALA A 142 -4.64 -11.43 -18.59
C ALA A 142 -3.65 -10.33 -18.95
N TYR A 143 -2.57 -10.25 -18.17
CA TYR A 143 -1.45 -9.41 -18.52
C TYR A 143 -0.83 -9.89 -19.83
N VAL A 144 -0.60 -8.97 -20.77
CA VAL A 144 0.09 -9.26 -22.04
C VAL A 144 1.50 -8.69 -22.01
N SER A 145 1.63 -7.39 -21.76
CA SER A 145 2.92 -6.69 -21.73
C SER A 145 2.79 -5.27 -21.20
N THR A 146 3.88 -4.69 -20.72
CA THR A 146 4.02 -3.26 -20.46
C THR A 146 5.21 -2.72 -21.23
N VAL A 147 5.04 -1.56 -21.87
CA VAL A 147 6.10 -0.90 -22.62
C VAL A 147 6.34 0.49 -22.06
N VAL A 148 7.60 0.85 -21.86
CA VAL A 148 7.98 2.24 -21.53
C VAL A 148 8.06 3.05 -22.81
N THR A 149 7.28 4.13 -22.88
CA THR A 149 7.23 5.04 -24.03
C THR A 149 7.99 6.34 -23.79
N SER A 150 8.32 6.66 -22.53
CA SER A 150 9.14 7.82 -22.18
C SER A 150 10.61 7.64 -22.59
N PRO A 151 11.28 8.68 -23.07
CA PRO A 151 12.71 8.62 -23.35
C PRO A 151 13.52 8.50 -22.05
N TYR A 152 14.64 7.77 -22.09
CA TYR A 152 15.64 7.65 -21.01
C TYR A 152 15.26 6.79 -19.79
N LYS A 153 14.14 6.07 -19.81
CA LYS A 153 13.80 5.04 -18.82
C LYS A 153 13.44 3.73 -19.48
N ILE A 154 13.75 2.63 -18.78
CA ILE A 154 13.47 1.26 -19.21
C ILE A 154 12.98 0.45 -18.02
N ILE A 155 12.21 -0.60 -18.29
CA ILE A 155 11.94 -1.64 -17.30
C ILE A 155 13.22 -2.49 -17.19
N THR A 156 13.81 -2.52 -16.00
CA THR A 156 15.03 -3.30 -15.70
C THR A 156 14.70 -4.74 -15.34
N SER A 157 13.52 -4.99 -14.80
CA SER A 157 13.00 -6.32 -14.48
C SER A 157 11.47 -6.29 -14.50
N GLU A 158 10.86 -7.37 -14.99
CA GLU A 158 9.43 -7.60 -15.00
C GLU A 158 9.15 -8.99 -14.45
N VAL A 159 8.31 -9.07 -13.43
CA VAL A 159 7.91 -10.33 -12.79
C VAL A 159 6.39 -10.36 -12.70
N ASN A 160 5.78 -11.44 -13.18
CA ASN A 160 4.33 -11.66 -13.08
C ASN A 160 4.06 -12.94 -12.28
N ILE A 161 3.56 -12.79 -11.06
CA ILE A 161 3.24 -13.89 -10.16
C ILE A 161 1.85 -13.63 -9.57
N ASN A 162 0.95 -14.61 -9.65
CA ASN A 162 -0.39 -14.56 -9.05
C ASN A 162 -1.19 -13.29 -9.45
N ASN A 163 -1.13 -12.91 -10.73
CA ASN A 163 -1.75 -11.69 -11.30
C ASN A 163 -1.24 -10.37 -10.71
N VAL A 164 -0.08 -10.38 -10.05
CA VAL A 164 0.66 -9.18 -9.69
C VAL A 164 1.85 -9.06 -10.61
N VAL A 165 1.90 -7.96 -11.36
CA VAL A 165 3.01 -7.62 -12.25
C VAL A 165 3.86 -6.56 -11.56
N THR A 166 5.09 -6.90 -11.24
CA THR A 166 6.06 -6.00 -10.64
C THR A 166 7.03 -5.52 -11.73
N LEU A 167 7.00 -4.22 -12.00
CA LEU A 167 7.90 -3.54 -12.94
C LEU A 167 8.98 -2.81 -12.16
N SER A 168 10.26 -3.10 -12.44
CA SER A 168 11.39 -2.41 -11.81
C SER A 168 11.97 -1.36 -12.75
N PHE A 169 12.30 -0.19 -12.20
CA PHE A 169 12.87 0.94 -12.97
C PHE A 169 14.26 1.37 -12.47
N GLY A 170 14.68 0.88 -11.29
CA GLY A 170 15.89 1.38 -10.62
C GLY A 170 15.65 2.78 -10.04
N PRO A 171 16.62 3.70 -10.11
CA PRO A 171 16.46 5.06 -9.59
C PRO A 171 15.39 5.86 -10.35
N ILE A 172 14.58 6.66 -9.66
CA ILE A 172 13.67 7.67 -10.21
C ILE A 172 14.07 9.03 -9.62
N PHE A 173 14.54 9.91 -10.50
CA PHE A 173 14.97 11.27 -10.18
C PHE A 173 13.78 12.23 -10.22
N PHE A 174 13.91 13.39 -9.58
CA PHE A 174 12.82 14.40 -9.54
C PHE A 174 12.36 14.87 -10.93
N THR A 175 13.27 14.85 -11.90
CA THR A 175 12.99 15.26 -13.28
C THR A 175 12.44 14.14 -14.16
N ASP A 176 12.42 12.91 -13.65
CA ASP A 176 11.97 11.77 -14.42
C ASP A 176 10.44 11.75 -14.53
N GLU A 177 9.97 11.44 -15.74
CA GLU A 177 8.58 11.17 -16.01
C GLU A 177 8.51 9.90 -16.85
N ILE A 178 8.00 8.82 -16.24
CA ILE A 178 7.94 7.49 -16.84
C ILE A 178 6.57 7.29 -17.46
N HIS A 179 6.53 7.13 -18.78
CA HIS A 179 5.30 6.86 -19.51
C HIS A 179 5.25 5.38 -19.84
N LEU A 180 4.16 4.73 -19.46
CA LEU A 180 3.96 3.28 -19.57
C LEU A 180 2.67 3.02 -20.32
N THR A 181 2.69 2.08 -21.26
CA THR A 181 1.48 1.52 -21.86
C THR A 181 1.39 0.06 -21.45
N THR A 182 0.38 -0.28 -20.65
CA THR A 182 0.10 -1.65 -20.22
C THR A 182 -1.02 -2.24 -21.07
N ILE A 183 -0.77 -3.41 -21.65
CA ILE A 183 -1.71 -4.12 -22.51
C ILE A 183 -2.27 -5.32 -21.73
N LEU A 184 -3.59 -5.38 -21.66
CA LEU A 184 -4.35 -6.47 -21.07
C LEU A 184 -5.21 -7.13 -22.14
N ALA A 185 -5.39 -8.45 -22.04
CA ALA A 185 -6.33 -9.21 -22.84
C ALA A 185 -7.47 -9.74 -21.97
N SER A 186 -8.61 -10.08 -22.57
CA SER A 186 -9.65 -10.86 -21.89
C SER A 186 -9.11 -12.23 -21.44
N ASN A 187 -9.31 -12.59 -20.16
CA ASN A 187 -9.04 -13.93 -19.65
C ASN A 187 -10.34 -14.73 -19.58
N THR A 188 -10.53 -15.64 -20.54
CA THR A 188 -11.73 -16.48 -20.67
C THR A 188 -11.68 -17.75 -19.83
N SER A 189 -10.55 -18.03 -19.16
CA SER A 189 -10.41 -19.21 -18.29
C SER A 189 -11.15 -19.05 -16.97
N HIS A 190 -11.53 -17.82 -16.61
CA HIS A 190 -12.32 -17.48 -15.43
C HIS A 190 -13.69 -16.99 -15.86
N PRO A 191 -14.68 -17.88 -15.96
CA PRO A 191 -16.00 -17.51 -16.41
C PRO A 191 -16.76 -16.75 -15.32
N VAL A 192 -17.53 -15.73 -15.71
CA VAL A 192 -18.31 -14.88 -14.79
C VAL A 192 -19.79 -15.23 -14.86
N PRO A 193 -20.61 -15.02 -13.81
CA PRO A 193 -22.04 -15.28 -13.86
C PRO A 193 -22.73 -14.59 -15.06
N ALA A 194 -23.76 -15.21 -15.65
CA ALA A 194 -24.40 -14.73 -16.88
C ALA A 194 -25.03 -13.32 -16.78
N GLU A 195 -25.29 -12.86 -15.55
CA GLU A 195 -25.82 -11.52 -15.24
C GLU A 195 -24.71 -10.45 -15.18
N VAL A 196 -23.44 -10.86 -15.25
CA VAL A 196 -22.27 -9.99 -15.19
C VAL A 196 -21.83 -9.61 -16.60
N THR A 197 -22.08 -8.36 -16.96
CA THR A 197 -21.39 -7.72 -18.08
C THR A 197 -20.04 -7.21 -17.57
N GLY A 198 -18.95 -7.47 -18.28
CA GLY A 198 -17.58 -7.05 -17.90
C GLY A 198 -17.34 -5.54 -17.97
N LEU A 199 -18.32 -4.73 -17.57
CA LEU A 199 -18.39 -3.30 -17.81
C LEU A 199 -17.66 -2.44 -16.77
N ASP A 200 -17.35 -2.94 -15.57
CA ASP A 200 -16.76 -2.13 -14.50
C ASP A 200 -15.66 -2.88 -13.74
N THR A 201 -14.56 -3.12 -14.43
CA THR A 201 -13.35 -3.69 -13.85
C THR A 201 -12.48 -2.60 -13.23
N VAL A 202 -11.73 -2.92 -12.18
CA VAL A 202 -10.70 -2.04 -11.63
C VAL A 202 -9.31 -2.56 -11.99
N PHE A 203 -8.49 -1.67 -12.57
CA PHE A 203 -7.04 -1.80 -12.68
C PHE A 203 -6.39 -1.08 -11.52
N THR A 204 -5.53 -1.76 -10.78
CA THR A 204 -4.95 -1.23 -9.54
C THR A 204 -3.44 -1.22 -9.64
N MET A 205 -2.80 -0.15 -9.14
CA MET A 205 -1.35 -0.04 -9.14
C MET A 205 -0.79 0.69 -7.93
N GLN A 206 0.40 0.32 -7.51
CA GLN A 206 1.09 0.91 -6.37
C GLN A 206 2.58 1.09 -6.65
N PRO A 207 3.10 2.33 -6.63
CA PRO A 207 4.54 2.58 -6.71
C PRO A 207 5.18 2.36 -5.35
N ILE A 208 6.41 1.84 -5.34
CA ILE A 208 7.23 1.65 -4.13
C ILE A 208 8.67 2.05 -4.49
N ALA A 209 9.37 2.73 -3.59
CA ALA A 209 10.81 2.94 -3.73
C ALA A 209 11.50 3.00 -2.37
N ASP A 210 12.80 2.84 -2.39
CA ASP A 210 13.67 3.12 -1.25
C ASP A 210 14.11 4.59 -1.31
N THR A 211 14.31 5.22 -0.16
CA THR A 211 15.18 6.38 -0.03
C THR A 211 16.58 5.92 0.35
N HIS A 212 17.50 6.86 0.54
CA HIS A 212 18.83 6.49 1.05
C HIS A 212 18.79 5.86 2.46
N THR A 213 17.79 6.20 3.27
CA THR A 213 17.71 5.79 4.69
C THR A 213 16.59 4.81 5.00
N THR A 214 15.59 4.70 4.14
CA THR A 214 14.36 3.95 4.42
C THR A 214 14.03 3.10 3.20
N THR A 215 13.74 1.82 3.40
CA THR A 215 13.34 0.90 2.32
C THR A 215 11.83 0.77 2.23
N ASP A 216 11.35 0.33 1.08
CA ASP A 216 9.96 -0.09 0.84
C ASP A 216 8.91 1.00 1.13
N LEU A 217 9.22 2.26 0.82
CA LEU A 217 8.26 3.35 0.94
C LEU A 217 7.23 3.28 -0.18
N ALA A 218 6.05 2.80 0.19
CA ALA A 218 4.92 2.67 -0.73
C ALA A 218 4.17 4.00 -0.91
N GLY A 219 3.88 4.34 -2.17
CA GLY A 219 2.96 5.41 -2.52
C GLY A 219 1.49 5.00 -2.39
N GLU A 220 0.61 5.97 -2.62
CA GLU A 220 -0.83 5.71 -2.67
C GLU A 220 -1.18 4.76 -3.83
N ILE A 221 -2.15 3.88 -3.57
CA ILE A 221 -2.67 2.98 -4.59
C ILE A 221 -3.58 3.78 -5.54
N THR A 222 -3.33 3.64 -6.84
CA THR A 222 -4.13 4.25 -7.91
C THR A 222 -5.10 3.23 -8.52
N TYR A 223 -6.31 3.69 -8.83
CA TYR A 223 -7.40 2.89 -9.37
C TYR A 223 -7.87 3.46 -10.70
N LEU A 224 -8.11 2.58 -11.67
CA LEU A 224 -8.67 2.93 -12.97
C LEU A 224 -9.77 1.94 -13.35
N ASN A 225 -10.96 2.46 -13.63
CA ASN A 225 -12.05 1.64 -14.13
C ASN A 225 -11.88 1.38 -15.63
N PHE A 226 -12.10 0.14 -16.07
CA PHE A 226 -12.10 -0.24 -17.48
C PHE A 226 -13.10 -1.37 -17.76
N SER A 227 -13.38 -1.64 -19.04
CA SER A 227 -14.26 -2.73 -19.45
C SER A 227 -13.49 -3.74 -20.31
N VAL A 228 -13.76 -5.03 -20.12
CA VAL A 228 -13.18 -6.12 -20.93
C VAL A 228 -14.21 -7.24 -21.09
N THR A 229 -14.14 -7.94 -22.22
CA THR A 229 -15.02 -9.05 -22.55
C THR A 229 -14.74 -10.18 -21.58
N THR A 230 -15.76 -10.57 -20.86
CA THR A 230 -15.75 -11.74 -20.00
C THR A 230 -16.47 -12.88 -20.70
N THR A 231 -16.17 -14.12 -20.31
CA THR A 231 -16.96 -15.28 -20.75
C THR A 231 -18.06 -15.52 -19.73
N PRO A 232 -19.34 -15.34 -20.09
CA PRO A 232 -20.45 -15.69 -19.21
C PRO A 232 -20.48 -17.21 -19.04
N GLN A 233 -20.47 -17.67 -17.79
CA GLN A 233 -20.58 -19.08 -17.47
C GLN A 233 -21.96 -19.60 -17.88
N GLY A 234 -21.99 -20.63 -18.71
CA GLY A 234 -23.11 -21.57 -18.75
C GLY A 234 -23.19 -22.33 -17.42
N SER A 235 -24.02 -21.85 -16.49
CA SER A 235 -24.52 -22.53 -15.27
C SER A 235 -23.56 -23.33 -14.38
N SER A 236 -22.24 -23.09 -14.38
CA SER A 236 -21.27 -23.87 -13.57
C SER A 236 -20.21 -23.04 -12.81
N GLY A 237 -20.44 -21.76 -12.57
CA GLY A 237 -19.40 -20.75 -12.32
C GLY A 237 -19.91 -19.72 -11.36
N CYS A 238 -19.02 -19.32 -10.46
CA CYS A 238 -19.29 -18.60 -9.22
C CYS A 238 -20.77 -18.66 -8.82
N ALA A 239 -21.21 -19.85 -8.39
CA ALA A 239 -22.59 -20.02 -7.98
C ALA A 239 -22.91 -18.97 -6.91
N LEU A 240 -24.05 -18.29 -7.02
CA LEU A 240 -24.52 -17.34 -6.02
C LEU A 240 -24.90 -18.12 -4.75
N GLU A 241 -23.91 -18.54 -4.00
CA GLU A 241 -24.05 -19.27 -2.74
C GLU A 241 -23.77 -18.33 -1.58
N ALA A 242 -24.47 -18.55 -0.47
CA ALA A 242 -24.22 -17.82 0.77
C ALA A 242 -22.84 -18.21 1.32
N LEU A 243 -21.97 -17.22 1.53
CA LEU A 243 -20.60 -17.45 2.01
C LEU A 243 -20.55 -17.77 3.50
N GLY A 244 -21.62 -17.50 4.23
CA GLY A 244 -21.88 -18.17 5.51
C GLY A 244 -22.04 -17.27 6.70
N MET A 245 -22.47 -16.02 6.50
CA MET A 245 -22.88 -15.16 7.61
C MET A 245 -24.09 -15.76 8.33
N GLU A 246 -25.12 -16.18 7.58
CA GLU A 246 -26.31 -16.82 8.11
C GLU A 246 -26.04 -18.25 8.57
N SER A 247 -25.34 -19.05 7.77
CA SER A 247 -25.10 -20.47 8.08
C SER A 247 -24.18 -20.66 9.30
N GLY A 248 -23.30 -19.69 9.58
CA GLY A 248 -22.26 -19.79 10.60
C GLY A 248 -20.96 -20.40 10.09
N ALA A 249 -20.82 -20.63 8.78
CA ALA A 249 -19.55 -21.08 8.19
C ALA A 249 -18.45 -20.03 8.34
N ILE A 250 -18.80 -18.74 8.23
CA ILE A 250 -17.96 -17.64 8.71
C ILE A 250 -18.08 -17.62 10.24
N LYS A 251 -16.99 -17.83 10.97
CA LYS A 251 -16.95 -17.88 12.44
C LYS A 251 -16.91 -16.48 13.05
N ASP A 252 -17.21 -16.38 14.34
CA ASP A 252 -17.25 -15.07 15.03
C ASP A 252 -15.90 -14.34 15.02
N CYS A 253 -14.78 -15.06 15.13
CA CYS A 253 -13.44 -14.47 15.03
C CYS A 253 -13.13 -13.88 13.65
N GLN A 254 -13.87 -14.29 12.62
CA GLN A 254 -13.73 -13.79 11.26
C GLN A 254 -14.55 -12.52 11.02
N ILE A 255 -15.32 -12.06 12.01
CA ILE A 255 -16.19 -10.88 11.90
C ILE A 255 -15.69 -9.83 12.88
N SER A 256 -15.29 -8.67 12.34
CA SER A 256 -14.86 -7.53 13.13
C SER A 256 -15.55 -6.25 12.65
N SER A 257 -15.28 -5.12 13.30
CA SER A 257 -15.85 -3.83 12.92
C SER A 257 -14.87 -2.70 13.20
N SER A 258 -15.22 -1.50 12.76
CA SER A 258 -14.62 -0.28 13.31
C SER A 258 -14.73 -0.28 14.85
N PRO A 259 -13.79 0.38 15.55
CA PRO A 259 -13.90 0.62 16.98
C PRO A 259 -15.27 1.21 17.37
N ASP A 260 -15.72 0.95 18.60
CA ASP A 260 -16.94 1.52 19.20
C ASP A 260 -18.28 1.03 18.63
N SER A 261 -18.40 -0.25 18.28
CA SER A 261 -19.73 -0.87 18.12
C SER A 261 -20.58 -0.64 19.38
N ILE A 262 -21.87 -0.35 19.19
CA ILE A 262 -22.78 -0.16 20.33
C ILE A 262 -22.89 -1.47 21.11
N SER A 263 -22.77 -1.41 22.43
CA SER A 263 -22.90 -2.60 23.30
C SER A 263 -24.22 -3.33 23.07
N GLY A 264 -24.15 -4.65 22.90
CA GLY A 264 -25.26 -5.52 22.54
C GLY A 264 -25.61 -5.53 21.04
N ASN A 265 -24.81 -4.86 20.21
CA ASN A 265 -24.88 -4.81 18.75
C ASN A 265 -23.46 -4.92 18.16
N GLU A 266 -22.67 -5.83 18.73
CA GLU A 266 -21.32 -6.16 18.31
C GLU A 266 -21.28 -6.65 16.85
N ALA A 267 -20.09 -6.74 16.27
CA ALA A 267 -19.90 -7.14 14.87
C ALA A 267 -20.55 -8.50 14.56
N THR A 268 -20.44 -9.45 15.50
CA THR A 268 -21.01 -10.81 15.41
C THR A 268 -22.54 -10.83 15.36
N GLU A 269 -23.21 -9.78 15.86
CA GLU A 269 -24.67 -9.62 15.74
C GLU A 269 -25.11 -9.20 14.33
N GLY A 270 -24.16 -8.88 13.44
CA GLY A 270 -24.39 -8.46 12.06
C GLY A 270 -24.70 -9.58 11.05
N ARG A 271 -24.99 -10.80 11.51
CA ARG A 271 -25.29 -11.95 10.64
C ARG A 271 -26.70 -11.85 10.04
N TYR A 272 -26.84 -12.16 8.76
CA TYR A 272 -28.17 -12.22 8.11
C TYR A 272 -29.12 -13.18 8.83
N ASN A 273 -30.39 -12.77 8.98
CA ASN A 273 -31.44 -13.52 9.70
C ASN A 273 -31.13 -13.94 11.15
N LYS A 274 -29.98 -13.56 11.71
CA LYS A 274 -29.53 -13.90 13.07
C LYS A 274 -29.14 -12.63 13.84
N GLY A 275 -29.05 -12.77 15.16
CA GLY A 275 -28.65 -11.67 16.04
C GLY A 275 -29.61 -10.47 16.03
N LYS A 276 -29.18 -9.40 16.71
CA LYS A 276 -29.90 -8.12 16.82
C LYS A 276 -29.52 -7.12 15.73
N GLY A 277 -28.53 -7.45 14.91
CA GLY A 277 -27.89 -6.56 13.95
C GLY A 277 -26.71 -5.81 14.55
N TRP A 278 -25.64 -5.66 13.77
CA TRP A 278 -24.49 -4.85 14.12
C TRP A 278 -24.85 -3.36 14.02
N SER A 279 -24.39 -2.56 14.98
CA SER A 279 -24.59 -1.11 14.96
C SER A 279 -23.27 -0.37 15.10
N PRO A 280 -22.90 0.48 14.13
CA PRO A 280 -21.79 1.39 14.32
C PRO A 280 -22.14 2.47 15.35
N PHE A 281 -21.13 3.14 15.88
CA PHE A 281 -21.29 4.32 16.72
C PHE A 281 -22.07 5.44 16.01
N VAL A 282 -22.64 6.33 16.82
CA VAL A 282 -23.45 7.48 16.38
C VAL A 282 -22.65 8.77 16.60
N HIS A 283 -21.76 9.09 15.67
CA HIS A 283 -20.96 10.32 15.68
C HIS A 283 -21.10 11.11 14.38
N THR A 284 -20.97 12.42 14.49
CA THR A 284 -20.92 13.35 13.35
C THR A 284 -19.48 13.76 13.03
N GLY A 285 -19.25 14.41 11.89
CA GLY A 285 -17.91 14.81 11.45
C GLY A 285 -17.18 13.71 10.67
N LYS A 286 -15.84 13.81 10.56
CA LYS A 286 -15.04 12.92 9.70
C LYS A 286 -15.07 11.44 10.13
N VAL A 287 -15.16 11.18 11.43
CA VAL A 287 -15.15 9.83 12.00
C VAL A 287 -16.34 8.98 11.51
N LYS A 288 -17.44 9.61 11.08
CA LYS A 288 -18.62 8.89 10.55
C LYS A 288 -18.31 8.10 9.26
N GLU A 289 -17.29 8.49 8.50
CA GLU A 289 -16.89 7.82 7.27
C GLU A 289 -16.04 6.56 7.55
N GLU A 290 -15.66 6.34 8.82
CA GLU A 290 -14.83 5.23 9.28
C GLU A 290 -15.65 4.06 9.86
N ARG A 291 -16.99 4.13 9.80
CA ARG A 291 -17.89 3.07 10.29
C ARG A 291 -17.85 1.87 9.35
N TYR A 292 -17.44 0.70 9.83
CA TYR A 292 -17.43 -0.50 8.99
C TYR A 292 -17.71 -1.79 9.73
N LEU A 293 -18.29 -2.76 9.01
CA LEU A 293 -18.24 -4.18 9.35
C LEU A 293 -17.20 -4.85 8.44
N GLN A 294 -16.36 -5.70 9.01
CA GLN A 294 -15.34 -6.45 8.30
C GLN A 294 -15.59 -7.95 8.42
N VAL A 295 -15.37 -8.66 7.33
CA VAL A 295 -15.34 -10.12 7.30
C VAL A 295 -14.02 -10.60 6.71
N TYR A 296 -13.41 -11.58 7.36
CA TYR A 296 -12.28 -12.35 6.89
C TYR A 296 -12.74 -13.72 6.39
N PHE A 297 -12.66 -13.97 5.10
CA PHE A 297 -13.13 -15.22 4.51
C PHE A 297 -12.15 -16.39 4.66
N GLY A 298 -10.93 -16.16 5.13
CA GLY A 298 -9.89 -17.19 5.19
C GLY A 298 -9.18 -17.41 3.85
N LYS A 299 -9.95 -17.49 2.76
CA LYS A 299 -9.48 -17.72 1.37
C LYS A 299 -9.88 -16.58 0.45
N GLN A 300 -9.37 -16.57 -0.79
CA GLN A 300 -9.82 -15.59 -1.77
C GLN A 300 -11.22 -15.91 -2.28
N MET A 301 -12.16 -15.05 -1.91
CA MET A 301 -13.55 -15.14 -2.32
C MET A 301 -13.87 -14.02 -3.31
N LEU A 302 -14.65 -14.34 -4.33
CA LEU A 302 -15.29 -13.38 -5.19
C LEU A 302 -16.70 -13.12 -4.68
N VAL A 303 -16.94 -11.95 -4.10
CA VAL A 303 -18.27 -11.54 -3.64
C VAL A 303 -18.99 -10.84 -4.79
N THR A 304 -20.16 -11.35 -5.16
CA THR A 304 -20.93 -10.90 -6.33
C THR A 304 -22.26 -10.26 -5.94
N LYS A 305 -22.73 -10.48 -4.72
CA LYS A 305 -23.95 -9.86 -4.19
C LYS A 305 -23.90 -9.74 -2.68
N ILE A 306 -24.49 -8.67 -2.16
CA ILE A 306 -24.61 -8.42 -0.71
C ILE A 306 -26.09 -8.29 -0.38
N LYS A 307 -26.60 -9.17 0.48
CA LYS A 307 -27.93 -9.03 1.07
C LYS A 307 -27.81 -8.25 2.36
N ILE A 308 -28.71 -7.29 2.55
CA ILE A 308 -28.66 -6.37 3.68
C ILE A 308 -30.04 -6.29 4.31
N GLN A 309 -30.13 -6.55 5.61
CA GLN A 309 -31.29 -6.23 6.43
C GLN A 309 -30.96 -5.05 7.33
N GLN A 310 -31.80 -4.03 7.30
CA GLN A 310 -31.66 -2.86 8.15
C GLN A 310 -32.83 -2.77 9.12
N GLN A 311 -32.55 -2.36 10.34
CA GLN A 311 -33.57 -2.09 11.35
C GLN A 311 -33.14 -0.90 12.21
N GLY A 312 -34.11 -0.07 12.58
CA GLY A 312 -33.88 1.06 13.48
C GLY A 312 -34.34 2.38 12.88
N PRO A 313 -34.10 3.48 13.60
CA PRO A 313 -34.58 4.80 13.21
C PRO A 313 -33.78 5.48 12.07
N ALA A 314 -32.56 5.02 11.78
CA ALA A 314 -31.75 5.51 10.66
C ALA A 314 -31.51 4.42 9.60
N TRP A 315 -31.39 4.85 8.34
CA TRP A 315 -31.16 4.02 7.17
C TRP A 315 -29.88 4.44 6.45
N ALA A 316 -29.16 3.47 5.87
CA ALA A 316 -28.00 3.82 5.06
C ALA A 316 -28.42 4.54 3.76
N LYS A 317 -27.83 5.71 3.53
CA LYS A 317 -27.91 6.44 2.26
C LYS A 317 -26.82 5.98 1.29
N GLU A 318 -25.65 5.69 1.85
CA GLU A 318 -24.48 5.27 1.10
C GLU A 318 -23.71 4.23 1.90
N LEU A 319 -23.48 3.11 1.25
CA LEU A 319 -22.49 2.13 1.65
C LEU A 319 -21.37 2.16 0.62
N ALA A 320 -20.14 2.09 1.09
CA ALA A 320 -18.97 1.85 0.25
C ALA A 320 -18.34 0.52 0.63
N LEU A 321 -17.63 -0.12 -0.30
CA LEU A 321 -16.94 -1.37 -0.03
C LEU A 321 -15.45 -1.13 -0.06
N LYS A 322 -14.72 -1.80 0.83
CA LYS A 322 -13.26 -1.93 0.72
C LYS A 322 -12.90 -3.41 0.78
N TYR A 323 -11.88 -3.81 0.06
CA TYR A 323 -11.40 -5.19 0.10
C TYR A 323 -9.89 -5.24 0.27
N SER A 324 -9.41 -6.38 0.75
CA SER A 324 -8.01 -6.56 1.08
C SER A 324 -7.63 -8.04 1.04
N ASN A 325 -6.35 -8.32 0.78
CA ASN A 325 -5.79 -9.66 0.88
C ASN A 325 -4.97 -9.87 2.17
N ASP A 326 -4.42 -8.79 2.74
CA ASP A 326 -3.55 -8.78 3.93
C ASP A 326 -4.25 -8.27 5.20
N GLY A 327 -5.45 -7.68 5.06
CA GLY A 327 -6.16 -6.99 6.14
C GLY A 327 -5.60 -5.62 6.50
N LEU A 328 -4.49 -5.19 5.88
CA LEU A 328 -3.76 -3.96 6.17
C LEU A 328 -3.95 -2.92 5.05
N SER A 329 -3.76 -3.36 3.80
CA SER A 329 -3.89 -2.54 2.60
C SER A 329 -5.29 -2.71 2.04
N TRP A 330 -6.04 -1.61 1.99
CA TRP A 330 -7.44 -1.62 1.61
C TRP A 330 -7.67 -0.91 0.30
N ILE A 331 -8.24 -1.64 -0.64
CA ILE A 331 -8.66 -1.11 -1.92
C ILE A 331 -10.11 -0.64 -1.79
N PRO A 332 -10.39 0.68 -1.95
CA PRO A 332 -11.74 1.20 -1.98
C PRO A 332 -12.42 0.85 -3.31
N ASN A 333 -13.66 0.39 -3.22
CA ASN A 333 -14.55 0.24 -4.34
C ASN A 333 -15.77 1.13 -4.12
N ASN A 334 -15.76 2.30 -4.75
CA ASN A 334 -16.78 3.34 -4.62
C ASN A 334 -18.04 2.96 -5.41
N HIS A 335 -18.72 1.88 -5.01
CA HIS A 335 -20.09 1.65 -5.40
C HIS A 335 -21.02 2.15 -4.28
N THR A 336 -21.72 3.26 -4.50
CA THR A 336 -22.82 3.67 -3.63
C THR A 336 -23.95 2.65 -3.74
N VAL A 337 -24.10 1.79 -2.73
CA VAL A 337 -25.17 0.78 -2.68
C VAL A 337 -26.44 1.37 -2.04
N LYS A 338 -27.58 1.24 -2.72
CA LYS A 338 -28.93 1.39 -2.15
C LYS A 338 -29.51 -0.03 -1.97
N GLN A 339 -30.36 -0.24 -0.96
CA GLN A 339 -30.86 -1.55 -0.46
C GLN A 339 -30.94 -2.68 -1.50
N GLU A 340 -30.47 -3.89 -1.10
CA GLU A 340 -30.28 -5.09 -1.93
C GLU A 340 -29.85 -4.80 -3.37
N LYS A 341 -28.53 -4.80 -3.58
CA LYS A 341 -27.96 -4.62 -4.92
C LYS A 341 -26.98 -5.73 -5.21
N ASP A 342 -26.98 -6.18 -6.45
CA ASP A 342 -25.91 -7.00 -7.00
C ASP A 342 -24.67 -6.11 -7.08
N VAL A 343 -23.75 -6.32 -6.15
CA VAL A 343 -22.48 -5.61 -6.11
C VAL A 343 -21.45 -6.52 -6.73
N PHE A 344 -21.20 -6.30 -8.01
CA PHE A 344 -20.16 -7.02 -8.72
C PHE A 344 -18.80 -6.49 -8.26
N ILE A 345 -18.03 -7.33 -7.57
CA ILE A 345 -16.68 -6.98 -7.14
C ILE A 345 -15.71 -7.66 -8.08
N PRO A 346 -14.96 -6.91 -8.91
CA PRO A 346 -14.07 -7.49 -9.90
C PRO A 346 -12.80 -8.14 -9.31
N GLN A 347 -12.61 -8.06 -7.98
CA GLN A 347 -11.41 -8.52 -7.31
C GLN A 347 -11.73 -9.56 -6.24
N ALA A 348 -11.15 -10.74 -6.39
CA ALA A 348 -11.12 -11.74 -5.34
C ALA A 348 -10.33 -11.21 -4.14
N SER A 349 -10.86 -11.40 -2.93
CA SER A 349 -10.26 -10.88 -1.71
C SER A 349 -10.42 -11.82 -0.53
N ARG A 350 -9.49 -11.77 0.42
CA ARG A 350 -9.58 -12.48 1.70
C ARG A 350 -10.39 -11.71 2.73
N TYR A 351 -10.47 -10.39 2.59
CA TYR A 351 -11.21 -9.51 3.48
C TYR A 351 -12.16 -8.61 2.70
N LEU A 352 -13.35 -8.41 3.26
CA LEU A 352 -14.32 -7.42 2.81
C LEU A 352 -14.74 -6.52 3.97
N ARG A 353 -14.72 -5.21 3.74
CA ARG A 353 -15.28 -4.17 4.60
C ARG A 353 -16.49 -3.56 3.93
N VAL A 354 -17.62 -3.53 4.65
CA VAL A 354 -18.79 -2.74 4.31
C VAL A 354 -18.74 -1.46 5.13
N MET A 355 -18.40 -0.35 4.47
CA MET A 355 -18.33 0.98 5.06
C MET A 355 -19.72 1.62 5.04
N VAL A 356 -20.18 2.14 6.19
CA VAL A 356 -21.42 2.92 6.30
C VAL A 356 -21.07 4.41 6.18
N SER A 357 -20.87 4.87 4.95
CA SER A 357 -20.37 6.21 4.66
C SER A 357 -21.38 7.31 5.02
N ALA A 358 -22.68 7.05 4.83
CA ALA A 358 -23.73 8.00 5.18
C ALA A 358 -25.02 7.33 5.66
N LEU A 359 -25.60 7.89 6.73
CA LEU A 359 -26.96 7.60 7.16
C LEU A 359 -27.91 8.73 6.77
N ASP A 360 -29.20 8.43 6.65
CA ASP A 360 -30.21 9.47 6.49
C ASP A 360 -30.31 10.41 7.69
N GLN A 361 -30.08 9.87 8.87
CA GLN A 361 -30.05 10.55 10.17
C GLN A 361 -28.80 10.11 10.95
N GLU A 362 -27.71 10.86 10.81
CA GLU A 362 -26.39 10.53 11.39
C GLU A 362 -26.35 10.52 12.92
N ASN A 363 -27.33 11.15 13.56
CA ASN A 363 -27.46 11.24 15.02
C ASN A 363 -28.32 10.13 15.62
N LEU A 364 -28.76 9.16 14.82
CA LEU A 364 -29.57 8.03 15.26
C LEU A 364 -28.89 6.70 14.94
N LYS A 365 -29.18 5.70 15.77
CA LYS A 365 -28.69 4.33 15.61
C LYS A 365 -29.30 3.65 14.38
N SER A 366 -28.52 2.81 13.71
CA SER A 366 -29.00 1.83 12.72
C SER A 366 -28.40 0.46 13.01
N ASN A 367 -29.18 -0.61 12.81
CA ASN A 367 -28.72 -1.99 12.96
C ASN A 367 -28.69 -2.64 11.57
N PHE A 368 -27.58 -3.27 11.24
CA PHE A 368 -27.35 -3.91 9.95
C PHE A 368 -27.09 -5.40 10.13
N ARG A 369 -27.63 -6.20 9.22
CA ARG A 369 -27.31 -7.61 9.07
C ARG A 369 -26.98 -7.91 7.62
N PHE A 370 -25.94 -8.71 7.39
CA PHE A 370 -25.37 -8.93 6.07
C PHE A 370 -25.26 -10.41 5.75
N GLU A 371 -25.53 -10.77 4.49
CA GLU A 371 -25.06 -12.00 3.87
C GLU A 371 -24.27 -11.65 2.62
N PHE A 372 -23.19 -12.37 2.40
CA PHE A 372 -22.36 -12.22 1.21
C PHE A 372 -22.62 -13.42 0.32
N MET A 373 -22.83 -13.16 -0.96
CA MET A 373 -23.02 -14.20 -1.95
C MET A 373 -21.88 -14.16 -2.94
N GLY A 374 -21.40 -15.33 -3.32
CA GLY A 374 -20.21 -15.44 -4.14
C GLY A 374 -19.65 -16.85 -4.16
N CYS A 375 -18.37 -16.96 -4.47
CA CYS A 375 -17.68 -18.24 -4.55
C CYS A 375 -16.20 -18.12 -4.16
N GLU A 376 -15.60 -19.27 -3.87
CA GLU A 376 -14.16 -19.41 -3.74
C GLU A 376 -13.49 -19.32 -5.12
N THR A 377 -12.40 -18.56 -5.21
CA THR A 377 -11.64 -18.36 -6.46
C THR A 377 -10.20 -18.84 -6.40
N SER A 378 -9.62 -18.94 -5.21
CA SER A 378 -8.32 -19.56 -5.00
C SER A 378 -8.49 -21.02 -4.59
N THR A 379 -7.65 -21.92 -5.12
CA THR A 379 -7.41 -23.25 -4.51
C THR A 379 -6.47 -23.17 -3.30
N GLU A 380 -6.00 -21.97 -2.96
CA GLU A 380 -5.12 -21.72 -1.81
C GLU A 380 -5.83 -22.11 -0.51
N ALA A 381 -5.14 -22.90 0.31
CA ALA A 381 -5.55 -23.12 1.68
C ALA A 381 -5.62 -21.78 2.43
N VAL A 382 -6.52 -21.71 3.42
CA VAL A 382 -6.63 -20.57 4.36
C VAL A 382 -5.24 -20.21 4.86
N THR A 383 -4.90 -18.91 4.91
CA THR A 383 -3.62 -18.44 5.47
C THR A 383 -3.56 -18.76 6.95
N GLU A 384 -3.18 -20.01 7.24
CA GLU A 384 -2.25 -20.32 8.31
C GLU A 384 -0.88 -19.72 7.93
N LEU A 385 0.04 -19.67 8.91
CA LEU A 385 1.47 -19.37 8.73
C LEU A 385 1.95 -19.67 7.31
N ASP A 386 2.63 -18.72 6.63
CA ASP A 386 3.08 -18.85 5.24
C ASP A 386 3.51 -20.29 4.96
N SER A 387 2.82 -20.98 4.04
CA SER A 387 2.99 -22.42 3.82
C SER A 387 4.43 -22.86 3.50
N ARG A 388 5.29 -21.90 3.13
CA ARG A 388 6.72 -22.14 2.93
C ARG A 388 7.46 -22.29 4.25
N VAL A 389 6.97 -21.75 5.36
CA VAL A 389 7.59 -21.81 6.69
C VAL A 389 7.38 -23.21 7.27
N GLY A 390 8.47 -23.95 7.43
CA GLY A 390 8.46 -25.29 8.00
C GLY A 390 8.66 -25.29 9.51
N SER A 391 9.66 -24.57 9.99
CA SER A 391 10.01 -24.55 11.40
C SER A 391 10.64 -23.22 11.80
N ILE A 392 10.10 -22.61 12.86
CA ILE A 392 10.67 -21.40 13.45
C ILE A 392 11.98 -21.77 14.16
N LEU A 393 13.05 -21.03 13.84
CA LEU A 393 14.37 -21.16 14.46
C LEU A 393 14.47 -20.33 15.74
N GLY A 394 13.95 -19.12 15.73
CA GLY A 394 14.02 -18.19 16.87
C GLY A 394 13.72 -16.74 16.47
N TYR A 395 13.84 -15.85 17.45
CA TYR A 395 13.53 -14.43 17.35
C TYR A 395 14.70 -13.60 17.88
N ASN A 396 15.07 -12.53 17.18
CA ASN A 396 16.01 -11.54 17.67
C ASN A 396 15.26 -10.26 18.09
N SER A 397 15.43 -9.85 19.35
CA SER A 397 14.72 -8.67 19.87
C SER A 397 15.31 -7.34 19.45
N GLU A 398 16.55 -7.32 18.94
CA GLU A 398 17.23 -6.09 18.55
C GLU A 398 16.66 -5.50 17.25
N ASP A 399 16.40 -6.35 16.26
CA ASP A 399 15.82 -5.97 14.96
C ASP A 399 14.38 -6.47 14.79
N SER A 400 13.78 -7.02 15.85
CA SER A 400 12.42 -7.57 15.87
C SER A 400 12.17 -8.62 14.78
N ARG A 401 13.15 -9.49 14.51
CA ARG A 401 13.11 -10.43 13.39
C ARG A 401 12.94 -11.87 13.85
N LEU A 402 11.98 -12.56 13.24
CA LEU A 402 11.80 -14.01 13.29
C LEU A 402 12.62 -14.69 12.21
N TYR A 403 13.15 -15.87 12.53
CA TYR A 403 13.88 -16.71 11.59
C TYR A 403 13.24 -18.09 11.52
N ALA A 404 13.24 -18.70 10.35
CA ALA A 404 12.70 -20.03 10.12
C ALA A 404 13.50 -20.80 9.06
N VAL A 405 13.20 -22.08 8.95
CA VAL A 405 13.58 -22.95 7.84
C VAL A 405 12.32 -23.28 7.06
N SER A 406 12.45 -23.40 5.75
CA SER A 406 11.33 -23.74 4.87
C SER A 406 10.76 -25.14 5.17
N ALA A 407 9.52 -25.41 4.75
CA ALA A 407 8.85 -26.70 4.90
C ALA A 407 9.59 -27.86 4.19
N GLY A 408 10.32 -27.55 3.12
CA GLY A 408 11.21 -28.48 2.42
C GLY A 408 12.60 -28.63 3.07
N ALA A 409 12.89 -27.88 4.13
CA ALA A 409 14.20 -27.78 4.78
C ALA A 409 15.36 -27.38 3.86
N ASP A 410 15.06 -26.69 2.76
CA ASP A 410 15.98 -26.35 1.67
C ASP A 410 16.43 -24.89 1.67
N SER A 411 15.74 -24.02 2.41
CA SER A 411 16.01 -22.58 2.47
C SER A 411 15.77 -22.00 3.86
N TYR A 412 16.47 -20.90 4.17
CA TYR A 412 16.27 -20.12 5.39
C TYR A 412 15.33 -18.96 5.08
N MET A 413 14.54 -18.57 6.08
CA MET A 413 13.55 -17.52 5.96
C MET A 413 13.61 -16.56 7.14
N SER A 414 13.20 -15.31 6.94
CA SER A 414 13.00 -14.35 8.02
C SER A 414 11.74 -13.51 7.83
N SER A 415 11.21 -12.99 8.93
CA SER A 415 10.02 -12.14 8.96
C SER A 415 10.16 -11.08 10.05
N LEU A 416 9.62 -9.88 9.81
CA LEU A 416 9.58 -8.79 10.81
C LEU A 416 8.26 -8.75 11.59
N ASP A 417 7.20 -9.32 11.03
CA ASP A 417 5.83 -9.25 11.56
C ASP A 417 5.24 -10.64 11.87
N GLY A 418 5.96 -11.71 11.49
CA GLY A 418 5.50 -13.10 11.60
C GLY A 418 4.53 -13.52 10.49
N ILE A 419 4.16 -12.61 9.59
CA ILE A 419 3.15 -12.79 8.54
C ILE A 419 3.84 -12.90 7.18
N GLU A 420 4.71 -11.95 6.85
CA GLU A 420 5.46 -11.94 5.59
C GLU A 420 6.84 -12.55 5.77
N TRP A 421 7.14 -13.56 4.93
CA TRP A 421 8.39 -14.31 5.02
C TRP A 421 9.24 -14.16 3.76
N PHE A 422 10.51 -13.81 3.96
CA PHE A 422 11.50 -13.61 2.90
C PHE A 422 12.57 -14.69 2.98
N SER A 423 13.03 -15.18 1.82
CA SER A 423 14.20 -16.05 1.77
C SER A 423 15.45 -15.29 2.18
N VAL A 424 16.24 -15.88 3.07
CA VAL A 424 17.52 -15.34 3.54
C VAL A 424 18.62 -16.36 3.36
N THR A 425 19.86 -15.92 3.47
CA THR A 425 21.00 -16.84 3.40
C THR A 425 21.19 -17.55 4.75
N LEU A 426 21.94 -18.65 4.76
CA LEU A 426 22.31 -19.34 6.01
C LEU A 426 23.13 -18.43 6.96
N GLU A 427 23.81 -17.41 6.44
CA GLU A 427 24.62 -16.49 7.25
C GLU A 427 23.76 -15.63 8.18
N ASP A 428 22.57 -15.22 7.74
CA ASP A 428 21.67 -14.34 8.50
C ASP A 428 21.20 -14.96 9.84
N PRO A 429 20.56 -16.14 9.88
CA PRO A 429 20.18 -16.78 11.13
C PRO A 429 21.40 -17.20 11.96
N ASN A 430 22.54 -17.52 11.33
CA ASN A 430 23.77 -17.85 12.08
C ASN A 430 24.35 -16.63 12.78
N LYS A 431 24.36 -15.46 12.13
CA LYS A 431 24.75 -14.20 12.75
C LYS A 431 23.81 -13.85 13.90
N ALA A 432 22.50 -13.97 13.68
CA ALA A 432 21.50 -13.73 14.72
C ALA A 432 21.73 -14.62 15.95
N LYS A 433 21.99 -15.92 15.76
CA LYS A 433 22.29 -16.87 16.85
C LYS A 433 23.49 -16.50 17.73
N THR A 434 24.39 -15.63 17.25
CA THR A 434 25.54 -15.16 18.04
C THR A 434 25.22 -13.94 18.91
N LEU A 435 24.09 -13.27 18.66
CA LEU A 435 23.68 -12.07 19.40
C LEU A 435 23.07 -12.46 20.75
N ALA A 436 23.37 -11.66 21.78
CA ALA A 436 22.80 -11.85 23.12
C ALA A 436 21.27 -11.61 23.17
N THR A 437 20.75 -10.91 22.17
CA THR A 437 19.34 -10.55 21.96
C THR A 437 18.54 -11.65 21.24
N TYR A 438 19.22 -12.70 20.76
CA TYR A 438 18.58 -13.83 20.11
C TYR A 438 18.01 -14.83 21.11
N LYS A 439 16.75 -15.20 20.90
CA LYS A 439 16.04 -16.24 21.63
C LYS A 439 15.71 -17.40 20.69
N PRO A 440 16.21 -18.62 20.94
CA PRO A 440 15.86 -19.78 20.14
C PRO A 440 14.39 -20.16 20.34
N ALA A 441 13.76 -20.71 19.30
CA ALA A 441 12.40 -21.21 19.39
C ALA A 441 12.32 -22.41 20.34
N LEU A 442 11.28 -22.44 21.16
CA LEU A 442 11.00 -23.55 22.06
C LEU A 442 10.21 -24.64 21.31
N THR A 443 10.79 -25.82 21.16
CA THR A 443 10.10 -26.95 20.51
C THR A 443 9.07 -27.56 21.45
N VAL A 444 7.80 -27.48 21.06
CA VAL A 444 6.67 -28.09 21.78
C VAL A 444 6.13 -29.25 20.93
N PRO A 445 6.16 -30.50 21.41
CA PRO A 445 5.62 -31.63 20.67
C PRO A 445 4.09 -31.53 20.59
N VAL A 446 3.50 -31.94 19.47
CA VAL A 446 2.05 -31.91 19.25
C VAL A 446 1.32 -32.89 20.18
N ASP A 447 1.93 -34.04 20.46
CA ASP A 447 1.40 -35.05 21.37
C ASP A 447 2.53 -35.90 22.00
N GLY A 448 2.15 -36.82 22.89
CA GLY A 448 3.05 -37.86 23.40
C GLY A 448 4.00 -37.45 24.54
N ASP A 449 4.13 -36.17 24.89
CA ASP A 449 4.82 -35.75 26.13
C ASP A 449 3.81 -35.61 27.28
N PRO A 450 3.86 -36.48 28.33
CA PRO A 450 2.95 -36.41 29.46
C PRO A 450 2.96 -35.06 30.19
N LYS A 451 4.03 -34.27 30.03
CA LYS A 451 4.17 -32.94 30.64
C LYS A 451 3.31 -31.86 29.99
N LEU A 452 2.75 -32.12 28.80
CA LEU A 452 1.76 -31.23 28.18
C LEU A 452 0.34 -31.47 28.71
N ASN A 453 0.06 -32.65 29.28
CA ASN A 453 -1.29 -33.05 29.73
C ASN A 453 -1.70 -32.44 31.08
N SER A 454 -1.15 -31.28 31.42
CA SER A 454 -1.30 -30.60 32.70
C SER A 454 -2.05 -29.29 32.50
N ALA A 455 -2.95 -28.96 33.44
CA ALA A 455 -3.69 -27.68 33.46
C ALA A 455 -2.76 -26.46 33.72
N THR A 456 -1.55 -26.70 34.20
CA THR A 456 -0.50 -25.68 34.35
C THR A 456 0.68 -26.03 33.44
N PRO A 457 1.23 -25.07 32.67
CA PRO A 457 2.36 -25.34 31.79
C PRO A 457 3.58 -25.86 32.58
N ASP A 458 4.17 -26.98 32.15
CA ASP A 458 5.44 -27.45 32.70
C ASP A 458 6.53 -26.42 32.37
N SER A 459 7.47 -26.20 33.30
CA SER A 459 8.62 -25.30 33.10
C SER A 459 9.43 -25.56 31.82
N LYS A 460 9.38 -26.78 31.28
CA LYS A 460 9.98 -27.17 30.00
C LYS A 460 9.33 -26.47 28.79
N PHE A 461 8.07 -26.10 28.90
CA PHE A 461 7.26 -25.49 27.84
C PHE A 461 6.86 -24.06 28.15
N THR A 462 7.59 -23.38 29.05
CA THR A 462 7.37 -21.98 29.39
C THR A 462 8.48 -21.08 28.87
N ASP A 463 8.11 -19.95 28.29
CA ASP A 463 9.02 -18.86 27.93
C ASP A 463 8.35 -17.49 28.14
N SER A 464 9.06 -16.57 28.80
CA SER A 464 8.69 -15.15 28.87
C SER A 464 7.24 -14.90 29.33
N GLY A 465 6.75 -15.72 30.27
CA GLY A 465 5.41 -15.64 30.84
C GLY A 465 4.32 -16.39 30.05
N TYR A 466 4.68 -16.97 28.91
CA TYR A 466 3.84 -17.88 28.14
C TYR A 466 4.16 -19.33 28.51
N GLY A 467 3.20 -20.23 28.38
CA GLY A 467 3.44 -21.66 28.55
C GLY A 467 2.45 -22.52 27.79
N ALA A 468 2.92 -23.59 27.16
CA ALA A 468 2.07 -24.50 26.39
C ALA A 468 1.51 -25.66 27.25
N THR A 469 0.27 -26.04 26.98
CA THR A 469 -0.42 -27.23 27.51
C THR A 469 -1.05 -28.02 26.36
N ILE A 470 -1.71 -29.14 26.64
CA ILE A 470 -2.50 -29.90 25.65
C ILE A 470 -3.71 -29.14 25.12
N ASP A 471 -4.17 -28.09 25.82
CA ASP A 471 -5.37 -27.35 25.43
C ASP A 471 -5.01 -26.06 24.65
N GLY A 472 -3.81 -25.52 24.84
CA GLY A 472 -3.43 -24.26 24.21
C GLY A 472 -2.14 -23.62 24.73
N VAL A 473 -1.92 -22.37 24.33
CA VAL A 473 -0.93 -21.48 24.93
C VAL A 473 -1.59 -20.70 26.06
N MET A 474 -0.91 -20.65 27.20
CA MET A 474 -1.32 -19.91 28.39
C MET A 474 -0.42 -18.71 28.65
N LYS A 475 -0.97 -17.66 29.26
CA LYS A 475 -0.23 -16.54 29.85
C LYS A 475 -0.89 -16.14 31.17
N SER A 476 -0.08 -15.96 32.22
CA SER A 476 -0.57 -15.56 33.56
C SER A 476 -1.71 -16.45 34.12
N GLY A 477 -1.67 -17.75 33.82
CA GLY A 477 -2.67 -18.72 34.31
C GLY A 477 -3.97 -18.80 33.52
N ALA A 478 -4.12 -18.04 32.43
CA ALA A 478 -5.24 -18.14 31.50
C ALA A 478 -4.77 -18.73 30.17
N ILE A 479 -5.58 -19.59 29.54
CA ILE A 479 -5.38 -19.95 28.13
C ILE A 479 -5.67 -18.70 27.31
N ILE A 480 -4.68 -18.26 26.54
CA ILE A 480 -4.79 -17.11 25.64
C ILE A 480 -5.03 -17.53 24.19
N PHE A 481 -4.83 -18.82 23.91
CA PHE A 481 -5.02 -19.40 22.60
C PHE A 481 -5.26 -20.90 22.77
N HIS A 482 -6.40 -21.43 22.34
CA HIS A 482 -6.60 -22.87 22.27
C HIS A 482 -6.07 -23.43 20.96
N TRP A 483 -5.52 -24.64 20.97
CA TRP A 483 -5.17 -25.33 19.71
C TRP A 483 -6.40 -25.61 18.84
N SER A 484 -7.59 -25.59 19.44
CA SER A 484 -8.88 -25.70 18.76
C SER A 484 -9.47 -24.36 18.30
N ASP A 485 -8.88 -23.23 18.70
CA ASP A 485 -9.34 -21.92 18.25
C ASP A 485 -9.07 -21.77 16.74
N CYS A 486 -9.98 -21.10 16.04
CA CYS A 486 -9.88 -20.98 14.59
C CYS A 486 -9.02 -19.77 14.19
N CYS A 487 -8.11 -20.02 13.23
CA CYS A 487 -7.07 -19.11 12.71
C CYS A 487 -5.87 -19.00 13.66
N PRO A 488 -4.80 -19.80 13.46
CA PRO A 488 -3.53 -19.65 14.18
C PRO A 488 -2.81 -18.34 13.83
#